data_AF-A0A9Q8PIF3-F1
#
_entry.id   AF-A0A9Q8PIF3-F1
#
_cell.length_a   1.000
_cell.length_b   1.000
_cell.length_c   1.000
_cell.angle_alpha   90.00
_cell.angle_beta   90.00
_cell.angle_gamma   90.00
#
_symmetry.space_group_name_H-M   'P 1'
#
loop_
_entity.id
_entity.type
_entity.pdbx_description
1 polymer ?
#
loop_
_entity_poly.entity_id
_entity_poly.type
_entity_poly.pdbx_seq_one_letter_code
_entity_poly.pdbx_strand_id
1 'polypeptide(L)'
;MALMMRVSRVRQQGDPDIPRVQFSAEEDKQLVDAKAAGMTWREVWSLFPNVHRRRLYNRWQTLSVASGTYRRRHAFSETELSEVLHYRDELKMTFKAIATKMNRSLSSIPQAYQMISPNPSSNKVRGWTVEDTSRLRSMTRDGLSTKDIAHKLGRSPQAVDDKRRYFVDRNYFNTADSRIPWSAEEDRILRETVERGDKPTEIMELLPSRTSSSIKNRLHVLRHKA
;
A
#
# COMPACT_ATOMS: atom_id res chain seq x y z
N MET A 1 20.01 -3.46 21.62
CA MET A 1 19.73 -2.53 20.51
C MET A 1 19.16 -3.30 19.33
N ALA A 2 17.83 -3.47 19.25
CA ALA A 2 17.19 -4.29 18.21
C ALA A 2 16.69 -3.43 17.03
N LEU A 3 17.30 -3.68 15.86
CA LEU A 3 17.04 -3.04 14.57
C LEU A 3 15.64 -3.44 14.05
N MET A 4 14.67 -2.52 14.00
CA MET A 4 13.36 -2.78 13.39
C MET A 4 13.46 -2.85 11.86
N MET A 5 13.40 -4.06 11.30
CA MET A 5 13.23 -4.28 9.86
C MET A 5 11.80 -3.92 9.42
N ARG A 6 11.68 -2.98 8.48
CA ARG A 6 10.40 -2.61 7.84
C ARG A 6 9.92 -3.77 6.96
N VAL A 7 8.71 -4.25 7.20
CA VAL A 7 8.04 -5.22 6.32
C VAL A 7 7.65 -4.49 5.03
N SER A 8 8.47 -4.63 4.00
CA SER A 8 8.18 -4.15 2.65
C SER A 8 6.89 -4.79 2.13
N ARG A 9 5.91 -3.99 1.69
CA ARG A 9 4.76 -4.50 0.95
C ARG A 9 5.30 -5.27 -0.26
N VAL A 10 5.03 -6.58 -0.29
CA VAL A 10 5.29 -7.40 -1.48
C VAL A 10 4.46 -6.80 -2.61
N ARG A 11 5.12 -6.10 -3.53
CA ARG A 11 4.53 -5.78 -4.83
C ARG A 11 4.06 -7.11 -5.40
N GLN A 12 2.77 -7.23 -5.74
CA GLN A 12 2.31 -8.34 -6.56
C GLN A 12 3.28 -8.46 -7.73
N GLN A 13 4.03 -9.56 -7.76
CA GLN A 13 4.88 -9.87 -8.89
C GLN A 13 3.91 -9.97 -10.06
N GLY A 14 4.02 -9.02 -11.00
CA GLY A 14 3.30 -9.13 -12.26
C GLY A 14 3.61 -10.48 -12.87
N ASP A 15 2.62 -11.03 -13.58
CA ASP A 15 2.68 -12.31 -14.27
C ASP A 15 4.11 -12.60 -14.82
N PRO A 16 4.80 -13.63 -14.28
CA PRO A 16 6.20 -13.89 -14.60
C PRO A 16 6.43 -14.21 -16.08
N ASP A 17 5.37 -14.61 -16.80
CA ASP A 17 5.43 -15.00 -18.21
C ASP A 17 5.24 -13.83 -19.19
N ILE A 18 5.05 -12.59 -18.71
CA ILE A 18 5.10 -11.43 -19.59
C ILE A 18 6.57 -10.98 -19.69
N PRO A 19 7.30 -11.31 -20.78
CA PRO A 19 8.69 -10.87 -20.91
C PRO A 19 8.75 -9.36 -20.80
N ARG A 20 9.71 -8.87 -20.01
CA ARG A 20 10.01 -7.44 -19.93
C ARG A 20 10.63 -7.01 -21.25
N VAL A 21 9.80 -6.78 -22.27
CA VAL A 21 10.24 -6.25 -23.57
C VAL A 21 11.02 -4.97 -23.31
N GLN A 22 12.32 -4.96 -23.59
CA GLN A 22 13.15 -3.76 -23.49
C GLN A 22 12.93 -2.94 -24.76
N PHE A 23 12.87 -1.61 -24.63
CA PHE A 23 12.81 -0.74 -25.79
C PHE A 23 14.17 -0.71 -26.47
N SER A 24 14.22 -0.93 -27.79
CA SER A 24 15.43 -0.72 -28.57
C SER A 24 15.72 0.77 -28.78
N ALA A 25 16.93 1.10 -29.22
CA ALA A 25 17.30 2.49 -29.53
C ALA A 25 16.47 3.04 -30.71
N GLU A 26 16.13 2.18 -31.68
CA GLU A 26 15.27 2.50 -32.81
C GLU A 26 13.83 2.77 -32.36
N GLU A 27 13.30 1.95 -31.46
CA GLU A 27 11.96 2.16 -30.91
C GLU A 27 11.88 3.46 -30.09
N ASP A 28 12.92 3.79 -29.33
CA ASP A 28 13.02 5.05 -28.60
C ASP A 28 13.04 6.25 -29.55
N LYS A 29 13.86 6.18 -30.61
CA LYS A 29 13.94 7.22 -31.63
C LYS A 29 12.58 7.40 -32.31
N GLN A 30 11.95 6.31 -32.75
CA GLN A 30 10.64 6.35 -33.38
C GLN A 30 9.57 6.94 -32.46
N LEU A 31 9.61 6.61 -31.16
CA LEU A 31 8.70 7.16 -30.16
C LEU A 31 8.90 8.68 -29.96
N VAL A 32 10.16 9.15 -29.95
CA VAL A 32 10.50 10.57 -29.85
C VAL A 32 10.06 11.32 -31.11
N ASP A 33 10.41 10.82 -32.29
CA ASP A 33 10.09 11.45 -33.58
C ASP A 33 8.57 11.56 -33.77
N ALA A 34 7.82 10.49 -33.49
CA ALA A 34 6.36 10.50 -33.56
C ALA A 34 5.73 11.55 -32.62
N LYS A 35 6.31 11.73 -31.43
CA LYS A 35 5.84 12.74 -30.47
C LYS A 35 6.25 14.16 -30.85
N ALA A 36 7.43 14.34 -31.46
CA ALA A 36 7.88 15.63 -32.00
C ALA A 36 7.00 16.07 -33.19
N ALA A 37 6.54 15.12 -34.01
CA ALA A 37 5.59 15.34 -35.10
C ALA A 37 4.15 15.66 -34.62
N GLY A 38 3.91 15.74 -33.31
CA GLY A 38 2.60 16.09 -32.76
C GLY A 38 1.57 14.96 -32.73
N MET A 39 1.97 13.71 -33.02
CA MET A 39 1.04 12.57 -33.04
C MET A 39 0.35 12.36 -31.68
N THR A 40 -0.92 11.95 -31.74
CA THR A 40 -1.70 11.52 -30.59
C THR A 40 -1.20 10.16 -30.07
N TRP A 41 -1.51 9.84 -28.81
CA TRP A 41 -1.15 8.53 -28.23
C TRP A 41 -1.80 7.33 -28.93
N ARG A 42 -2.89 7.56 -29.67
CA ARG A 42 -3.56 6.50 -30.45
C ARG A 42 -2.72 6.15 -31.67
N GLU A 43 -2.28 7.17 -32.42
CA GLU A 43 -1.42 7.01 -33.59
C GLU A 43 -0.05 6.47 -33.23
N VAL A 44 0.57 6.99 -32.16
CA VAL A 44 1.84 6.44 -31.65
C VAL A 44 1.67 4.96 -31.32
N TRP A 45 0.58 4.56 -30.66
CA TRP A 45 0.39 3.15 -30.32
C TRP A 45 0.22 2.24 -31.54
N SER A 46 -0.40 2.73 -32.63
CA SER A 46 -0.49 1.99 -33.90
C SER A 46 0.87 1.68 -34.53
N LEU A 47 1.93 2.44 -34.20
CA LEU A 47 3.30 2.16 -34.63
C LEU A 47 3.98 1.03 -33.83
N PHE A 48 3.45 0.68 -32.66
CA PHE A 48 4.04 -0.31 -31.74
C PHE A 48 2.97 -1.35 -31.32
N PRO A 49 2.49 -2.21 -32.24
CA PRO A 49 1.36 -3.13 -31.97
C PRO A 49 1.64 -4.13 -30.85
N ASN A 50 2.92 -4.48 -30.61
CA ASN A 50 3.34 -5.42 -29.58
C ASN A 50 3.63 -4.76 -28.21
N VAL A 51 3.50 -3.43 -28.12
CA VAL A 51 3.81 -2.70 -26.89
C VAL A 51 2.54 -2.12 -26.30
N HIS A 52 2.27 -2.47 -25.04
CA HIS A 52 1.12 -1.92 -24.32
C HIS A 52 1.21 -0.39 -24.20
N ARG A 53 0.13 0.33 -24.54
CA ARG A 53 0.06 1.80 -24.56
C ARG A 53 0.62 2.49 -23.31
N ARG A 54 0.36 1.96 -22.11
CA ARG A 54 0.90 2.51 -20.84
C ARG A 54 2.43 2.46 -20.78
N ARG A 55 3.07 1.47 -21.41
CA ARG A 55 4.54 1.35 -21.46
C ARG A 55 5.15 2.40 -22.38
N LEU A 56 4.54 2.67 -23.53
CA LEU A 56 4.94 3.76 -24.44
C LEU A 56 4.87 5.11 -23.72
N TYR A 57 3.78 5.37 -23.00
CA TYR A 57 3.63 6.60 -22.21
C TYR A 57 4.73 6.75 -21.16
N ASN A 58 4.97 5.71 -20.35
CA ASN A 58 6.01 5.73 -19.33
C ASN A 58 7.41 5.89 -19.95
N ARG A 59 7.69 5.20 -21.07
CA ARG A 59 8.99 5.28 -21.76
C ARG A 59 9.23 6.68 -22.31
N TRP A 60 8.24 7.25 -22.98
CA TRP A 60 8.32 8.63 -23.45
C TRP A 60 8.52 9.62 -22.30
N GLN A 61 7.88 9.44 -21.14
CA GLN A 61 8.16 10.27 -19.96
C GLN A 61 9.64 10.19 -19.54
N THR A 62 10.25 9.00 -19.60
CA THR A 62 11.69 8.84 -19.32
C THR A 62 12.56 9.56 -20.35
N LEU A 63 12.31 9.34 -21.65
CA LEU A 63 13.08 9.94 -22.74
C LEU A 63 12.93 11.47 -22.80
N SER A 64 11.74 11.97 -22.53
CA SER A 64 11.43 13.40 -22.52
C SER A 64 12.03 14.12 -21.32
N VAL A 65 12.15 13.45 -20.16
CA VAL A 65 12.93 13.96 -19.02
C VAL A 65 14.42 14.00 -19.35
N ALA A 66 14.96 12.98 -20.02
CA ALA A 66 16.38 12.93 -20.40
C ALA A 66 16.75 14.01 -21.44
N SER A 67 15.86 14.28 -22.39
CA SER A 67 16.04 15.32 -23.42
C SER A 67 15.68 16.73 -22.94
N GLY A 68 15.20 16.91 -21.71
CA GLY A 68 14.75 18.21 -21.18
C GLY A 68 13.45 18.74 -21.81
N THR A 69 12.87 18.01 -22.77
CA THR A 69 11.61 18.38 -23.44
C THR A 69 10.41 18.25 -22.51
N TYR A 70 10.46 17.34 -21.54
CA TYR A 70 9.50 17.27 -20.45
C TYR A 70 9.98 18.12 -19.29
N ARG A 71 9.33 19.28 -19.12
CA ARG A 71 9.45 20.05 -17.89
C ARG A 71 8.98 19.17 -16.74
N ARG A 72 9.92 18.64 -15.94
CA ARG A 72 9.58 18.02 -14.65
C ARG A 72 8.67 19.01 -13.94
N ARG A 73 7.56 18.51 -13.37
CA ARG A 73 6.74 19.34 -12.49
C ARG A 73 7.67 19.91 -11.43
N HIS A 74 7.90 21.21 -11.49
CA HIS A 74 8.80 21.87 -10.56
C HIS A 74 8.21 21.70 -9.16
N ALA A 75 8.90 20.94 -8.32
CA ALA A 75 8.49 20.73 -6.93
C ALA A 75 8.41 22.08 -6.22
N PHE A 76 7.48 22.24 -5.29
CA PHE A 76 7.40 23.48 -4.53
C PHE A 76 8.66 23.60 -3.66
N SER A 77 9.32 24.76 -3.70
CA SER A 77 10.35 25.09 -2.72
C SER A 77 9.72 25.34 -1.34
N GLU A 78 10.53 25.32 -0.29
CA GLU A 78 10.08 25.67 1.06
C GLU A 78 9.50 27.08 1.14
N THR A 79 10.09 28.04 0.42
CA THR A 79 9.57 29.41 0.32
C THR A 79 8.19 29.45 -0.35
N GLU A 80 8.02 28.75 -1.48
CA GLU A 80 6.73 28.66 -2.17
C GLU A 80 5.67 27.97 -1.30
N LEU A 81 6.05 26.97 -0.53
CA LEU A 81 5.14 26.32 0.41
C LEU A 81 4.68 27.30 1.50
N SER A 82 5.59 28.07 2.08
CA SER A 82 5.25 29.11 3.06
C SER A 82 4.32 30.18 2.47
N GLU A 83 4.54 30.59 1.22
CA GLU A 83 3.65 31.52 0.52
C GLU A 83 2.24 30.93 0.30
N VAL A 84 2.15 29.65 -0.09
CA VAL A 84 0.85 28.95 -0.22
C VAL A 84 0.09 28.95 1.11
N LEU A 85 0.77 28.69 2.24
CA LEU A 85 0.17 28.77 3.58
C LEU A 85 -0.30 30.18 3.89
N HIS A 86 0.58 31.18 3.74
CA HIS A 86 0.27 32.58 4.02
C HIS A 86 -0.94 33.06 3.21
N TYR A 87 -0.96 32.84 1.89
CA TYR A 87 -2.08 33.25 1.05
C TYR A 87 -3.38 32.55 1.40
N ARG A 88 -3.31 31.29 1.85
CA ARG A 88 -4.50 30.50 2.15
C ARG A 88 -5.05 30.79 3.54
N ASP A 89 -4.20 30.81 4.55
CA ASP A 89 -4.59 30.85 5.96
C ASP A 89 -4.70 32.28 6.48
N GLU A 90 -3.82 33.19 6.05
CA GLU A 90 -3.86 34.59 6.50
C GLU A 90 -4.71 35.45 5.56
N LEU A 91 -4.43 35.41 4.25
CA LEU A 91 -5.15 36.26 3.27
C LEU A 91 -6.48 35.68 2.77
N LYS A 92 -6.83 34.45 3.18
CA LYS A 92 -8.05 33.73 2.79
C LYS A 92 -8.30 33.66 1.26
N MET A 93 -7.23 33.65 0.46
CA MET A 93 -7.34 33.56 -0.99
C MET A 93 -7.89 32.20 -1.44
N THR A 94 -8.61 32.18 -2.56
CA THR A 94 -9.01 30.92 -3.21
C THR A 94 -7.81 30.26 -3.89
N PHE A 95 -7.81 28.93 -4.00
CA PHE A 95 -6.73 28.22 -4.70
C PHE A 95 -6.54 28.67 -6.15
N LYS A 96 -7.60 29.14 -6.81
CA LYS A 96 -7.53 29.73 -8.15
C LYS A 96 -6.72 31.02 -8.16
N ALA A 97 -6.99 31.93 -7.22
CA ALA A 97 -6.25 33.18 -7.12
C ALA A 97 -4.76 32.93 -6.76
N ILE A 98 -4.49 31.96 -5.87
CA ILE A 98 -3.12 31.56 -5.51
C ILE A 98 -2.39 30.99 -6.74
N ALA A 99 -3.05 30.10 -7.49
CA ALA A 99 -2.47 29.50 -8.69
C ALA A 99 -2.07 30.55 -9.74
N THR A 100 -2.94 31.52 -9.99
CA THR A 100 -2.64 32.66 -10.87
C THR A 100 -1.49 33.50 -10.32
N LYS A 101 -1.51 33.82 -9.02
CA LYS A 101 -0.47 34.66 -8.38
C LYS A 101 0.92 34.01 -8.42
N MET A 102 1.01 32.71 -8.20
CA MET A 102 2.28 31.96 -8.20
C MET A 102 2.68 31.43 -9.58
N ASN A 103 1.87 31.68 -10.62
CA ASN A 103 2.04 31.08 -11.95
C ASN A 103 2.18 29.54 -11.90
N ARG A 104 1.34 28.90 -11.09
CA ARG A 104 1.30 27.45 -10.90
C ARG A 104 -0.02 26.86 -11.42
N SER A 105 -0.04 25.55 -11.67
CA SER A 105 -1.29 24.88 -12.04
C SER A 105 -2.31 24.92 -10.89
N LEU A 106 -3.58 25.11 -11.21
CA LEU A 106 -4.67 25.07 -10.22
C LEU A 106 -4.65 23.77 -9.40
N SER A 107 -4.36 22.63 -10.04
CA SER A 107 -4.30 21.33 -9.38
C SER A 107 -3.12 21.17 -8.42
N SER A 108 -2.03 21.92 -8.61
CA SER A 108 -0.83 21.76 -7.80
C SER A 108 -0.89 22.54 -6.48
N ILE A 109 -1.63 23.64 -6.42
CA ILE A 109 -1.75 24.44 -5.18
C ILE A 109 -2.42 23.65 -4.05
N PRO A 110 -3.57 22.96 -4.23
CA PRO A 110 -4.18 22.17 -3.16
C PRO A 110 -3.26 21.03 -2.69
N GLN A 111 -2.52 20.40 -3.60
CA GLN A 111 -1.55 19.35 -3.24
C GLN A 111 -0.41 19.92 -2.39
N ALA A 112 0.16 21.06 -2.80
CA ALA A 112 1.19 21.76 -2.05
C ALA A 112 0.69 22.16 -0.65
N TYR A 113 -0.49 22.78 -0.57
CA TYR A 113 -1.14 23.13 0.69
C TYR A 113 -1.37 21.90 1.56
N GLN A 114 -1.87 20.78 1.03
CA GLN A 114 -2.04 19.54 1.80
C GLN A 114 -0.73 18.93 2.31
N MET A 115 0.41 19.20 1.67
CA MET A 115 1.70 18.69 2.12
C MET A 115 2.19 19.35 3.41
N ILE A 116 1.80 20.61 3.63
CA ILE A 116 2.31 21.49 4.70
C ILE A 116 1.26 21.93 5.70
N SER A 117 0.01 22.00 5.28
CA SER A 117 -1.11 22.28 6.17
C SER A 117 -1.14 21.17 7.20
N PRO A 118 -1.17 21.49 8.50
CA PRO A 118 -1.40 20.53 9.57
C PRO A 118 -2.86 20.09 9.44
N ASN A 119 -3.15 19.28 8.43
CA ASN A 119 -4.50 18.82 8.18
C ASN A 119 -4.76 17.69 9.19
N PRO A 120 -5.60 17.91 10.22
CA PRO A 120 -5.93 16.87 11.19
C PRO A 120 -6.62 15.67 10.53
N SER A 121 -7.19 15.87 9.33
CA SER A 121 -7.82 14.82 8.52
C SER A 121 -6.86 14.14 7.53
N SER A 122 -5.64 14.68 7.33
CA SER A 122 -4.63 13.96 6.59
C SER A 122 -4.14 12.81 7.47
N ASN A 123 -4.83 11.68 7.35
CA ASN A 123 -4.39 10.37 7.79
C ASN A 123 -3.09 9.97 7.04
N LYS A 124 -2.05 10.81 6.99
CA LYS A 124 -0.69 10.29 6.97
C LYS A 124 -0.62 9.45 8.22
N VAL A 125 -0.80 8.15 8.03
CA VAL A 125 -1.02 7.16 9.07
C VAL A 125 0.05 7.36 10.12
N ARG A 126 -0.26 8.09 11.18
CA ARG A 126 0.62 8.21 12.33
C ARG A 126 0.84 6.77 12.76
N GLY A 127 2.08 6.29 12.67
CA GLY A 127 2.40 4.93 13.08
C GLY A 127 1.86 4.69 14.48
N TRP A 128 1.36 3.49 14.76
CA TRP A 128 0.97 3.12 16.12
C TRP A 128 2.23 3.07 16.97
N THR A 129 2.35 3.95 17.96
CA THR A 129 3.45 3.91 18.93
C THR A 129 3.23 2.79 19.93
N VAL A 130 4.28 2.39 20.66
CA VAL A 130 4.17 1.42 21.76
C VAL A 130 3.14 1.91 22.78
N GLU A 131 3.18 3.20 23.14
CA GLU A 131 2.24 3.80 24.08
C GLU A 131 0.79 3.77 23.57
N ASP A 132 0.55 4.12 22.30
CA ASP A 132 -0.78 4.03 21.69
C ASP A 132 -1.33 2.60 21.78
N THR A 133 -0.47 1.61 21.55
CA THR A 133 -0.87 0.21 21.62
C THR A 133 -1.15 -0.27 23.05
N SER A 134 -0.38 0.20 24.04
CA SER A 134 -0.63 -0.09 25.46
C SER A 134 -1.94 0.53 25.93
N ARG A 135 -2.20 1.80 25.56
CA ARG A 135 -3.44 2.51 25.86
C ARG A 135 -4.65 1.82 25.19
N LEU A 136 -4.53 1.44 23.91
CA LEU A 136 -5.56 0.69 23.20
C LEU A 136 -5.91 -0.63 23.91
N ARG A 137 -4.90 -1.39 24.34
CA ARG A 137 -5.12 -2.66 25.06
C ARG A 137 -5.82 -2.47 26.39
N SER A 138 -5.40 -1.48 27.18
CA SER A 138 -6.05 -1.16 28.46
C SER A 138 -7.53 -0.83 28.24
N MET A 139 -7.81 0.16 27.39
CA MET A 139 -9.19 0.59 27.15
C MET A 139 -10.08 -0.50 26.54
N THR A 140 -9.51 -1.40 25.72
CA THR A 140 -10.25 -2.56 25.19
C THR A 140 -10.60 -3.55 26.31
N ARG A 141 -9.68 -3.80 27.25
CA ARG A 141 -9.93 -4.65 28.44
C ARG A 141 -10.97 -4.03 29.36
N ASP A 142 -10.96 -2.71 29.48
CA ASP A 142 -11.92 -1.93 30.25
C ASP A 142 -13.30 -1.84 29.55
N GLY A 143 -13.47 -2.47 28.39
CA GLY A 143 -14.76 -2.58 27.69
C GLY A 143 -15.19 -1.32 26.93
N LEU A 144 -14.29 -0.35 26.70
CA LEU A 144 -14.65 0.88 25.99
C LEU A 144 -15.02 0.61 24.53
N SER A 145 -15.96 1.42 24.02
CA SER A 145 -16.35 1.35 22.61
C SER A 145 -15.21 1.82 21.69
N THR A 146 -15.17 1.32 20.46
CA THR A 146 -14.18 1.73 19.46
C THR A 146 -14.18 3.25 19.23
N LYS A 147 -15.36 3.89 19.30
CA LYS A 147 -15.52 5.33 19.11
C LYS A 147 -14.87 6.13 20.25
N ASP A 148 -15.07 5.70 21.49
CA ASP A 148 -14.49 6.37 22.66
C ASP A 148 -12.96 6.24 22.67
N ILE A 149 -12.47 5.05 22.32
CA ILE A 149 -11.04 4.78 22.18
C ILE A 149 -10.44 5.67 21.07
N ALA A 150 -11.12 5.78 19.93
CA ALA A 150 -10.70 6.62 18.81
C ALA A 150 -10.58 8.09 19.21
N HIS A 151 -11.58 8.62 19.91
CA HIS A 151 -11.56 9.97 20.47
C HIS A 151 -10.38 10.16 21.44
N LYS A 152 -10.19 9.25 22.40
CA LYS A 152 -9.10 9.32 23.39
C LYS A 152 -7.70 9.22 22.78
N LEU A 153 -7.55 8.51 21.65
CA LEU A 153 -6.26 8.36 20.95
C LEU A 153 -6.01 9.41 19.86
N GLY A 154 -7.01 10.25 19.54
CA GLY A 154 -6.93 11.15 18.39
C GLY A 154 -6.76 10.39 17.07
N ARG A 155 -7.46 9.27 16.91
CA ARG A 155 -7.40 8.39 15.72
C ARG A 155 -8.81 8.16 15.16
N SER A 156 -8.90 7.68 13.92
CA SER A 156 -10.19 7.28 13.35
C SER A 156 -10.70 5.96 13.97
N PRO A 157 -12.04 5.79 14.12
CA PRO A 157 -12.61 4.53 14.58
C PRO A 157 -12.18 3.31 13.76
N GLN A 158 -12.06 3.48 12.43
CA GLN A 158 -11.57 2.41 11.54
C GLN A 158 -10.13 2.00 11.87
N ALA A 159 -9.23 2.96 12.09
CA ALA A 159 -7.83 2.65 12.43
C ALA A 159 -7.72 1.94 13.79
N VAL A 160 -8.56 2.30 14.76
CA VAL A 160 -8.66 1.62 16.04
C VAL A 160 -9.20 0.19 15.86
N ASP A 161 -10.27 0.02 15.08
CA ASP A 161 -10.85 -1.30 14.83
C ASP A 161 -9.87 -2.23 14.11
N ASP A 162 -9.21 -1.77 13.05
CA ASP A 162 -8.17 -2.51 12.34
C ASP A 162 -7.04 -2.93 13.28
N LYS A 163 -6.62 -2.03 14.17
CA LYS A 163 -5.57 -2.32 15.14
C LYS A 163 -6.03 -3.27 16.25
N ARG A 164 -7.28 -3.15 16.69
CA ARG A 164 -7.89 -4.04 17.68
C ARG A 164 -8.04 -5.44 17.11
N ARG A 165 -8.56 -5.58 15.88
CA ARG A 165 -8.59 -6.85 15.14
C ARG A 165 -7.20 -7.44 15.04
N TYR A 166 -6.20 -6.65 14.65
CA TYR A 166 -4.81 -7.11 14.66
C TYR A 166 -4.33 -7.62 16.04
N PHE A 167 -4.81 -7.08 17.16
CA PHE A 167 -4.45 -7.58 18.50
C PHE A 167 -5.29 -8.75 18.98
N VAL A 168 -6.56 -8.84 18.62
CA VAL A 168 -7.40 -10.01 18.90
C VAL A 168 -6.88 -11.17 18.06
N ASP A 169 -6.73 -10.95 16.76
CA ASP A 169 -6.13 -11.89 15.83
C ASP A 169 -4.71 -12.22 16.29
N ARG A 170 -3.80 -11.26 16.54
CA ARG A 170 -2.47 -11.64 17.06
C ARG A 170 -2.48 -12.20 18.47
N ASN A 171 -3.36 -11.87 19.41
CA ASN A 171 -3.36 -12.64 20.67
C ASN A 171 -3.90 -14.06 20.46
N TYR A 172 -4.65 -14.29 19.39
CA TYR A 172 -5.04 -15.61 18.90
C TYR A 172 -3.97 -16.29 18.00
N PHE A 173 -3.07 -15.51 17.36
CA PHE A 173 -2.11 -15.96 16.33
C PHE A 173 -0.62 -15.66 16.65
N ASN A 174 -0.33 -15.04 17.78
CA ASN A 174 0.99 -14.62 18.28
C ASN A 174 1.19 -15.12 19.71
N THR A 175 0.56 -16.24 20.04
CA THR A 175 1.30 -17.28 20.74
C THR A 175 2.54 -17.61 19.89
N ALA A 176 3.58 -18.13 20.51
CA ALA A 176 4.69 -18.76 19.81
C ALA A 176 4.27 -19.97 18.92
N ASP A 177 2.97 -20.11 18.60
CA ASP A 177 2.25 -21.26 18.05
C ASP A 177 2.21 -21.29 16.53
N SER A 178 2.24 -20.13 15.85
CA SER A 178 2.47 -20.12 14.39
C SER A 178 3.89 -20.61 14.00
N ARG A 179 4.77 -20.79 14.99
CA ARG A 179 6.07 -21.46 14.86
C ARG A 179 6.13 -22.82 15.55
N ILE A 180 5.09 -23.28 16.24
CA ILE A 180 5.10 -24.63 16.82
C ILE A 180 5.18 -25.59 15.63
N PRO A 181 6.27 -26.35 15.48
CA PRO A 181 6.39 -27.33 14.42
C PRO A 181 5.20 -28.29 14.49
N TRP A 182 4.73 -28.75 13.34
CA TRP A 182 3.73 -29.82 13.30
C TRP A 182 4.37 -31.09 13.83
N SER A 183 3.78 -31.67 14.88
CA SER A 183 4.19 -32.97 15.38
C SER A 183 3.73 -34.08 14.45
N ALA A 184 4.40 -35.24 14.52
CA ALA A 184 4.00 -36.42 13.75
C ALA A 184 2.58 -36.89 14.10
N GLU A 185 2.15 -36.69 15.34
CA GLU A 185 0.81 -37.01 15.82
C GLU A 185 -0.25 -36.10 15.17
N GLU A 186 0.00 -34.79 15.17
CA GLU A 186 -0.90 -33.84 14.49
C GLU A 186 -0.99 -34.12 12.99
N ASP A 187 0.13 -34.46 12.34
CA ASP A 187 0.13 -34.88 10.93
C ASP A 187 -0.65 -36.18 10.71
N ARG A 188 -0.62 -37.13 11.66
CA ARG A 188 -1.43 -38.36 11.60
C ARG A 188 -2.92 -38.02 11.65
N ILE A 189 -3.33 -37.22 12.64
CA ILE A 189 -4.72 -36.74 12.79
C ILE A 189 -5.17 -36.04 11.50
N LEU A 190 -4.33 -35.18 10.91
CA LEU A 190 -4.66 -34.50 9.65
C LEU A 190 -4.85 -35.44 8.47
N ARG A 191 -4.10 -36.54 8.38
CA ARG A 191 -4.28 -37.53 7.29
C ARG A 191 -5.57 -38.33 7.49
N GLU A 192 -5.80 -38.85 8.69
CA GLU A 192 -6.98 -39.64 9.02
C GLU A 192 -8.28 -38.83 8.83
N THR A 193 -8.29 -37.58 9.27
CA THR A 193 -9.46 -36.68 9.10
C THR A 193 -9.74 -36.33 7.65
N VAL A 194 -8.70 -36.20 6.80
CA VAL A 194 -8.87 -36.01 5.36
C VAL A 194 -9.39 -37.27 4.67
N GLU A 195 -8.93 -38.45 5.05
CA GLU A 195 -9.45 -39.73 4.55
C GLU A 195 -10.92 -39.93 4.91
N ARG A 196 -11.33 -39.49 6.11
CA ARG A 196 -12.72 -39.49 6.56
C ARG A 196 -13.60 -38.43 5.86
N GLY A 197 -12.99 -37.40 5.27
CA GLY A 197 -13.69 -36.32 4.59
C GLY A 197 -14.16 -35.18 5.51
N ASP A 198 -13.53 -35.04 6.68
CA ASP A 198 -13.92 -34.04 7.67
C ASP A 198 -13.68 -32.61 7.17
N LYS A 199 -14.53 -31.69 7.62
CA LYS A 199 -14.38 -30.27 7.35
C LYS A 199 -13.28 -29.68 8.25
N PRO A 200 -12.55 -28.64 7.80
CA PRO A 200 -11.55 -27.97 8.63
C PRO A 200 -12.04 -27.45 9.97
N THR A 201 -13.35 -27.21 10.14
CA THR A 201 -13.96 -26.82 11.42
C THR A 201 -14.01 -27.96 12.42
N GLU A 202 -14.25 -29.20 11.97
CA GLU A 202 -14.26 -30.41 12.81
C GLU A 202 -12.83 -30.77 13.23
N ILE A 203 -11.87 -30.60 12.32
CA ILE A 203 -10.44 -30.80 12.61
C ILE A 203 -9.94 -29.83 13.71
N MET A 204 -10.50 -28.62 13.81
CA MET A 204 -10.14 -27.67 14.86
C MET A 204 -10.53 -28.15 16.25
N GLU A 205 -11.59 -28.95 16.40
CA GLU A 205 -11.99 -29.51 17.69
C GLU A 205 -10.96 -30.54 18.18
N LEU A 206 -10.33 -31.26 17.25
CA LEU A 206 -9.25 -32.21 17.53
C LEU A 206 -7.89 -31.54 17.77
N LEU A 207 -7.69 -30.36 17.21
CA LEU A 207 -6.44 -29.60 17.28
C LEU A 207 -6.69 -28.17 17.81
N PRO A 208 -7.06 -28.00 19.09
CA PRO A 208 -7.48 -26.71 19.64
C PRO A 208 -6.35 -25.65 19.70
N SER A 209 -5.08 -26.09 19.65
CA SER A 209 -3.91 -25.20 19.51
C SER A 209 -3.73 -24.66 18.10
N ARG A 210 -4.40 -25.26 17.09
CA ARG A 210 -4.21 -24.90 15.68
C ARG A 210 -5.41 -24.13 15.16
N THR A 211 -5.11 -23.16 14.29
CA THR A 211 -6.13 -22.35 13.63
C THR A 211 -6.55 -22.98 12.29
N SER A 212 -7.76 -22.71 11.82
CA SER A 212 -8.27 -23.21 10.52
C SER A 212 -7.30 -22.92 9.36
N SER A 213 -6.73 -21.71 9.34
CA SER A 213 -5.75 -21.31 8.32
C SER A 213 -4.46 -22.12 8.40
N SER A 214 -3.97 -22.41 9.63
CA SER A 214 -2.78 -23.26 9.83
C SER A 214 -3.03 -24.68 9.34
N ILE A 215 -4.20 -25.24 9.67
CA ILE A 215 -4.65 -26.57 9.22
C ILE A 215 -4.70 -26.64 7.69
N LYS A 216 -5.36 -25.67 7.03
CA LYS A 216 -5.44 -25.61 5.55
C LYS A 216 -4.06 -25.55 4.88
N ASN A 217 -3.17 -24.71 5.42
CA ASN A 217 -1.81 -24.58 4.90
C ASN A 217 -1.01 -25.89 5.09
N ARG A 218 -1.14 -26.55 6.24
CA ARG A 218 -0.45 -27.81 6.50
C ARG A 218 -0.96 -28.93 5.60
N LEU A 219 -2.27 -29.05 5.43
CA LEU A 219 -2.89 -30.02 4.53
C LEU A 219 -2.42 -29.83 3.09
N HIS A 220 -2.28 -28.59 2.63
CA HIS A 220 -1.68 -28.30 1.33
C HIS A 220 -0.24 -28.82 1.24
N VAL A 221 0.59 -28.57 2.25
CA VAL A 221 1.97 -29.09 2.30
C VAL A 221 2.00 -30.63 2.29
N LEU A 222 1.16 -31.31 3.08
CA LEU A 222 1.11 -32.77 3.14
C LEU A 222 0.70 -33.41 1.80
N ARG A 223 -0.16 -32.74 1.02
CA ARG A 223 -0.58 -33.21 -0.32
C ARG A 223 0.50 -33.10 -1.39
N HIS A 224 1.46 -32.19 -1.23
CA HIS A 224 2.50 -31.92 -2.22
C HIS A 224 3.89 -32.46 -1.83
N LYS A 225 4.01 -33.12 -0.67
CA LYS A 225 5.26 -33.71 -0.17
C LYS A 225 5.30 -35.25 -0.21
N ALA A 226 4.26 -35.89 -0.75
CA ALA A 226 4.24 -37.31 -1.08
C ALA A 226 4.65 -37.50 -2.53
#